data_AF-A0A960RHR6-F1
#
_entry.id   AF-A0A960RHR6-F1
#
_cell.length_a   1.000
_cell.length_b   1.000
_cell.length_c   1.000
_cell.angle_alpha   90.00
_cell.angle_beta   90.00
_cell.angle_gamma   90.00
#
_symmetry.space_group_name_H-M   'P 1'
#
loop_
_entity.id
_entity.type
_entity.pdbx_description
1 polymer ?
#
loop_
_entity_poly.entity_id
_entity_poly.type
_entity_poly.pdbx_seq_one_letter_code
_entity_poly.pdbx_strand_id
1 'polypeptide(L)'
;MPSVPKPPGDFQISTDRVGQTLVFTRETIATLLNHQQLKPTEPEGGGMLFAHIEPGWITIRVATLPQQADHRSWVTFEPNLKLQQREIRHQFKRGLHFIGEWHTHPELRPQPSGTDLQSMARCFATSKHSLHSFVMVIIGTAKWPYCLWVSLHRENSITRLYPTKGAHRNHWLGVGWFESLLIKKKNSRKSNS
;
A
#
# COMPACT_ATOMS: atom_id res chain seq x y z
N MET A 1 -6.26 33.05 -11.59
CA MET A 1 -6.12 32.02 -10.55
C MET A 1 -4.87 31.21 -10.85
N PRO A 2 -3.88 31.10 -9.95
CA PRO A 2 -2.77 30.18 -10.17
C PRO A 2 -3.33 28.75 -10.30
N SER A 3 -2.86 28.02 -11.32
CA SER A 3 -3.26 26.64 -11.57
C SER A 3 -2.88 25.77 -10.38
N VAL A 4 -3.87 25.08 -9.79
CA VAL A 4 -3.59 24.06 -8.77
C VAL A 4 -2.67 23.00 -9.39
N PRO A 5 -1.49 22.70 -8.80
CA PRO A 5 -0.59 21.70 -9.35
C PRO A 5 -1.30 20.36 -9.51
N LYS A 6 -1.12 19.70 -10.65
CA LYS A 6 -1.67 18.35 -10.85
C LYS A 6 -0.94 17.39 -9.89
N PRO A 7 -1.67 16.58 -9.11
CA PRO A 7 -1.07 15.60 -8.22
C PRO A 7 -0.17 14.60 -8.98
N PRO A 8 0.97 14.18 -8.42
CA PRO A 8 1.98 13.36 -9.10
C PRO A 8 1.61 11.87 -9.28
N GLY A 9 0.33 11.49 -9.26
CA GLY A 9 -0.07 10.09 -9.43
C GLY A 9 -1.56 9.87 -9.60
N ASP A 10 -1.93 8.58 -9.70
CA ASP A 10 -3.21 8.15 -10.27
C ASP A 10 -4.31 7.95 -9.22
N PHE A 11 -3.98 7.81 -7.94
CA PHE A 11 -4.98 7.69 -6.88
C PHE A 11 -4.55 8.40 -5.61
N GLN A 12 -5.48 9.08 -4.96
CA GLN A 12 -5.19 9.98 -3.85
C GLN A 12 -6.08 9.72 -2.64
N ILE A 13 -5.46 9.81 -1.47
CA ILE A 13 -6.09 9.71 -0.17
C ILE A 13 -5.56 10.86 0.69
N SER A 14 -6.45 11.76 1.14
CA SER A 14 -6.05 12.82 2.07
C SER A 14 -5.73 12.21 3.43
N THR A 15 -4.64 12.68 4.04
CA THR A 15 -4.34 12.35 5.44
C THR A 15 -5.21 13.20 6.37
N ASP A 16 -5.41 12.72 7.60
CA ASP A 16 -6.26 13.32 8.65
C ASP A 16 -5.72 14.63 9.21
N ARG A 17 -4.47 14.99 8.94
CA ARG A 17 -3.83 16.23 9.39
C ARG A 17 -3.30 17.07 8.24
N VAL A 18 -3.40 18.38 8.45
CA VAL A 18 -2.99 19.51 7.60
C VAL A 18 -1.87 19.18 6.62
N GLY A 19 -2.22 19.12 5.33
CA GLY A 19 -1.30 19.39 4.24
C GLY A 19 -0.48 18.24 3.67
N GLN A 20 -0.81 16.97 3.92
CA GLN A 20 -0.20 15.84 3.19
C GLN A 20 -1.24 14.92 2.56
N THR A 21 -1.04 14.55 1.30
CA THR A 21 -1.89 13.62 0.55
C THR A 21 -1.05 12.40 0.16
N LEU A 22 -1.55 11.21 0.48
CA LEU A 22 -0.98 9.97 -0.02
C LEU A 22 -1.40 9.77 -1.47
N VAL A 23 -0.41 9.58 -2.33
CA VAL A 23 -0.60 9.39 -3.77
C VAL A 23 -0.06 8.03 -4.16
N PHE A 24 -0.88 7.19 -4.76
CA PHE A 24 -0.45 5.91 -5.31
C PHE A 24 -0.16 6.08 -6.80
N THR A 25 1.03 5.68 -7.21
CA THR A 25 1.37 5.54 -8.63
C THR A 25 0.67 4.33 -9.24
N ARG A 26 0.44 4.39 -10.56
CA ARG A 26 -0.03 3.28 -11.39
C ARG A 26 0.71 1.98 -11.14
N GLU A 27 2.03 2.01 -11.05
CA GLU A 27 2.85 0.83 -10.82
C GLU A 27 2.57 0.20 -9.46
N THR A 28 2.45 1.04 -8.43
CA THR A 28 2.10 0.58 -7.07
C THR A 28 0.71 -0.05 -7.06
N ILE A 29 -0.29 0.61 -7.67
CA ILE A 29 -1.66 0.07 -7.76
C ILE A 29 -1.66 -1.26 -8.51
N ALA A 30 -0.93 -1.36 -9.62
CA ALA A 30 -0.83 -2.58 -10.40
C ALA A 30 -0.21 -3.73 -9.58
N THR A 31 0.86 -3.47 -8.83
CA THR A 31 1.46 -4.48 -7.94
C THR A 31 0.48 -4.95 -6.87
N LEU A 32 -0.18 -4.03 -6.17
CA LEU A 32 -1.15 -4.35 -5.13
C LEU A 32 -2.31 -5.21 -5.68
N LEU A 33 -2.90 -4.79 -6.79
CA LEU A 33 -4.02 -5.50 -7.41
C LEU A 33 -3.60 -6.85 -7.99
N ASN A 34 -2.38 -6.99 -8.51
CA ASN A 34 -1.88 -8.27 -9.02
C ASN A 34 -1.80 -9.35 -7.94
N HIS A 35 -1.64 -8.98 -6.68
CA HIS A 35 -1.49 -9.92 -5.57
C HIS A 35 -2.76 -10.19 -4.76
N GLN A 36 -3.94 -9.65 -5.16
CA GLN A 36 -5.21 -10.04 -4.52
C GLN A 36 -5.40 -11.56 -4.47
N GLN A 37 -5.85 -12.04 -3.30
CA GLN A 37 -6.26 -13.42 -3.01
C GLN A 37 -7.65 -13.71 -3.61
N LEU A 38 -7.72 -13.95 -4.91
CA LEU A 38 -9.00 -14.18 -5.60
C LEU A 38 -9.53 -15.61 -5.42
N LYS A 39 -8.70 -16.53 -4.92
CA LYS A 39 -9.09 -17.89 -4.56
C LYS A 39 -8.81 -18.10 -3.07
N PRO A 40 -9.66 -18.83 -2.33
CA PRO A 40 -9.43 -19.12 -0.90
C PRO A 40 -8.13 -19.86 -0.59
N THR A 41 -7.54 -20.53 -1.59
CA THR A 41 -6.28 -21.28 -1.46
C THR A 41 -5.05 -20.45 -1.80
N GLU A 42 -5.20 -19.21 -2.27
CA GLU A 42 -4.06 -18.34 -2.51
C GLU A 42 -3.49 -17.88 -1.17
N PRO A 43 -2.17 -18.01 -0.94
CA PRO A 43 -1.57 -17.58 0.31
C PRO A 43 -1.64 -16.07 0.45
N GLU A 44 -1.60 -15.61 1.69
CA GLU A 44 -1.36 -14.21 1.97
C GLU A 44 -0.02 -13.75 1.40
N GLY A 45 -0.06 -12.67 0.62
CA GLY A 45 1.11 -11.96 0.16
C GLY A 45 1.22 -10.60 0.84
N GLY A 46 2.44 -10.17 1.12
CA GLY A 46 2.73 -8.85 1.66
C GLY A 46 4.14 -8.36 1.33
N GLY A 47 4.35 -7.05 1.43
CA GLY A 47 5.56 -6.37 0.98
C GLY A 47 5.78 -5.02 1.65
N MET A 48 6.90 -4.38 1.34
CA MET A 48 7.24 -3.03 1.80
C MET A 48 6.71 -1.97 0.83
N LEU A 49 6.40 -0.80 1.38
CA LEU A 49 6.00 0.41 0.64
C LEU A 49 7.10 1.46 0.72
N PHE A 50 7.44 2.03 -0.44
CA PHE A 50 8.39 3.13 -0.55
C PHE A 50 7.82 4.32 -1.29
N ALA A 51 8.12 5.51 -0.80
CA ALA A 51 7.58 6.76 -1.30
C ALA A 51 8.64 7.84 -1.51
N HIS A 52 8.36 8.74 -2.45
CA HIS A 52 8.96 10.07 -2.49
C HIS A 52 8.15 10.98 -1.56
N ILE A 53 8.82 11.72 -0.69
CA ILE A 53 8.17 12.58 0.31
C ILE A 53 8.47 14.03 -0.05
N GLU A 54 7.42 14.78 -0.35
CA GLU A 54 7.49 16.20 -0.70
C GLU A 54 6.51 17.00 0.18
N PRO A 55 6.70 18.31 0.34
CA PRO A 55 5.67 19.16 0.94
C PRO A 55 4.35 18.97 0.19
N GLY A 56 3.27 18.65 0.89
CA GLY A 56 1.97 18.39 0.25
C GLY A 56 1.66 16.93 -0.06
N TRP A 57 2.68 16.11 -0.38
CA TRP A 57 2.47 14.82 -1.04
C TRP A 57 3.41 13.73 -0.54
N ILE A 58 2.85 12.55 -0.26
CA ILE A 58 3.60 11.31 -0.06
C ILE A 58 3.28 10.41 -1.25
N THR A 59 4.17 10.37 -2.22
CA THR A 59 3.95 9.63 -3.48
C THR A 59 4.52 8.22 -3.35
N ILE A 60 3.66 7.23 -3.13
CA ILE A 60 4.01 5.81 -3.09
C ILE A 60 4.35 5.34 -4.50
N ARG A 61 5.63 5.03 -4.70
CA ARG A 61 6.21 4.65 -6.00
C ARG A 61 6.50 3.17 -6.11
N VAL A 62 6.78 2.50 -5.00
CA VAL A 62 7.12 1.08 -4.99
C VAL A 62 6.32 0.37 -3.92
N ALA A 63 5.58 -0.65 -4.34
CA ALA A 63 5.20 -1.78 -3.51
C ALA A 63 6.11 -2.94 -3.93
N THR A 64 6.86 -3.54 -3.00
CA THR A 64 7.68 -4.70 -3.33
C THR A 64 6.81 -5.91 -3.63
N LEU A 65 7.34 -6.89 -4.37
CA LEU A 65 6.68 -8.19 -4.50
C LEU A 65 6.58 -8.89 -3.14
N PRO A 66 5.65 -9.87 -3.00
CA PRO A 66 5.59 -10.70 -1.82
C PRO A 66 6.94 -11.36 -1.54
N GLN A 67 7.48 -11.13 -0.35
CA GLN A 67 8.46 -12.06 0.20
C GLN A 67 7.66 -13.27 0.68
N GLN A 68 8.12 -14.51 0.43
CA GLN A 68 7.39 -15.74 0.80
C GLN A 68 6.92 -15.62 2.25
N ALA A 69 5.61 -15.47 2.44
CA ALA A 69 5.04 -14.90 3.65
C ALA A 69 4.58 -16.00 4.59
N ASP A 70 5.15 -15.98 5.78
CA ASP A 70 4.35 -16.11 6.99
C ASP A 70 4.25 -14.69 7.56
N HIS A 71 3.05 -14.14 7.78
CA HIS A 71 2.87 -12.77 8.31
C HIS A 71 3.61 -12.57 9.66
N ARG A 72 3.82 -13.69 10.38
CA ARG A 72 4.64 -13.79 11.59
C ARG A 72 6.13 -13.52 11.36
N SER A 73 6.63 -13.66 10.14
CA SER A 73 8.07 -13.63 9.82
C SER A 73 8.63 -12.24 9.51
N TRP A 74 7.76 -11.21 9.43
CA TRP A 74 8.18 -9.82 9.21
C TRP A 74 8.98 -9.25 10.38
N VAL A 75 8.66 -9.67 11.61
CA VAL A 75 9.28 -9.16 12.85
C VAL A 75 10.16 -10.21 13.56
N THR A 76 10.08 -11.47 13.16
CA THR A 76 10.53 -12.59 14.02
C THR A 76 11.74 -13.35 13.48
N PHE A 77 12.19 -13.10 12.23
CA PHE A 77 13.31 -13.85 11.63
C PHE A 77 14.47 -12.93 11.20
N GLU A 78 15.63 -13.08 11.83
CA GLU A 78 16.82 -12.23 11.59
C GLU A 78 17.27 -12.16 10.11
N PRO A 79 17.27 -13.24 9.32
CA PRO A 79 17.56 -13.16 7.89
C PRO A 79 16.59 -12.28 7.10
N ASN A 80 15.30 -12.30 7.44
CA ASN A 80 14.29 -11.44 6.79
C ASN A 80 14.54 -9.97 7.13
N LEU A 81 14.89 -9.65 8.39
CA LEU A 81 15.25 -8.29 8.78
C LEU A 81 16.48 -7.76 8.02
N LYS A 82 17.49 -8.60 7.76
CA LYS A 82 18.65 -8.21 6.94
C LYS A 82 18.27 -7.92 5.48
N LEU A 83 17.40 -8.75 4.89
CA LEU A 83 16.89 -8.55 3.54
C LEU A 83 16.05 -7.27 3.43
N GLN A 84 15.14 -7.05 4.38
CA GLN A 84 14.34 -5.83 4.47
C GLN A 84 15.25 -4.60 4.60
N GLN A 85 16.21 -4.59 5.52
CA GLN A 85 17.15 -3.48 5.68
C GLN A 85 17.99 -3.24 4.41
N ARG A 86 18.37 -4.30 3.68
CA ARG A 86 19.08 -4.16 2.41
C ARG A 86 18.20 -3.49 1.37
N GLU A 87 16.93 -3.88 1.27
CA GLU A 87 15.96 -3.27 0.37
C GLU A 87 15.72 -1.80 0.75
N ILE A 88 15.55 -1.51 2.04
CA ILE A 88 15.39 -0.15 2.55
C ILE A 88 16.58 0.72 2.16
N ARG A 89 17.82 0.25 2.39
CA ARG A 89 19.03 0.97 1.97
C ARG A 89 19.12 1.14 0.46
N HIS A 90 18.72 0.13 -0.31
CA HIS A 90 18.74 0.18 -1.76
C HIS A 90 17.77 1.24 -2.31
N GLN A 91 16.53 1.26 -1.81
CA GLN A 91 15.53 2.25 -2.22
C GLN A 91 15.87 3.65 -1.72
N PHE A 92 16.43 3.77 -0.52
CA PHE A 92 16.87 5.06 0.02
C PHE A 92 17.95 5.73 -0.84
N LYS A 93 18.91 4.96 -1.37
CA LYS A 93 19.91 5.46 -2.33
C LYS A 93 19.30 6.01 -3.63
N ARG A 94 18.03 5.68 -3.91
CA ARG A 94 17.25 6.16 -5.07
C ARG A 94 16.30 7.30 -4.70
N GLY A 95 16.42 7.86 -3.49
CA GLY A 95 15.55 8.93 -2.98
C GLY A 95 14.17 8.46 -2.52
N LEU A 96 13.99 7.16 -2.27
CA LEU A 96 12.72 6.59 -1.80
C LEU A 96 12.81 6.19 -0.33
N HIS A 97 11.87 6.67 0.47
CA HIS A 97 11.78 6.39 1.89
C HIS A 97 10.86 5.19 2.13
N PHE A 98 11.27 4.27 2.99
CA PHE A 98 10.38 3.24 3.52
C PHE A 98 9.29 3.91 4.34
N ILE A 99 8.02 3.68 4.02
CA ILE A 99 6.88 4.33 4.69
C ILE A 99 5.93 3.35 5.40
N GLY A 100 6.15 2.05 5.28
CA GLY A 100 5.29 1.02 5.87
C GLY A 100 5.12 -0.18 4.96
N GLU A 101 4.03 -0.90 5.11
CA GLU A 101 3.85 -2.24 4.53
C GLU A 101 2.48 -2.39 3.88
N TRP A 102 2.39 -3.39 3.00
CA TRP A 102 1.13 -3.83 2.42
C TRP A 102 0.98 -5.34 2.57
N HIS A 103 -0.25 -5.82 2.67
CA HIS A 103 -0.57 -7.24 2.58
C HIS A 103 -1.98 -7.45 2.02
N THR A 104 -2.38 -8.71 1.89
CA THR A 104 -3.64 -9.11 1.27
C THR A 104 -4.49 -9.87 2.26
N HIS A 105 -5.80 -9.63 2.25
CA HIS A 105 -6.75 -10.47 2.96
C HIS A 105 -7.69 -11.14 1.94
N PRO A 106 -8.23 -12.34 2.24
CA PRO A 106 -9.24 -12.98 1.39
C PRO A 106 -10.60 -12.25 1.44
N GLU A 107 -10.81 -11.38 2.42
CA GLU A 107 -12.03 -10.61 2.65
C GLU A 107 -12.35 -9.65 1.49
N LEU A 108 -13.64 -9.43 1.21
CA LEU A 108 -14.07 -8.48 0.18
C LEU A 108 -13.61 -7.05 0.51
N ARG A 109 -13.91 -6.59 1.72
CA ARG A 109 -13.52 -5.27 2.25
C ARG A 109 -12.67 -5.54 3.48
N PRO A 110 -11.34 -5.44 3.35
CA PRO A 110 -10.44 -5.92 4.38
C PRO A 110 -10.50 -5.03 5.62
N GLN A 111 -10.21 -5.62 6.77
CA GLN A 111 -9.89 -4.90 8.01
C GLN A 111 -8.64 -5.50 8.63
N PRO A 112 -7.80 -4.69 9.31
CA PRO A 112 -6.65 -5.21 10.02
C PRO A 112 -7.11 -6.16 11.13
N SER A 113 -6.46 -7.32 11.20
CA SER A 113 -6.53 -8.26 12.30
C SER A 113 -5.81 -7.70 13.54
N GLY A 114 -6.07 -8.27 14.72
CA GLY A 114 -5.34 -7.91 15.93
C GLY A 114 -3.82 -8.15 15.81
N THR A 115 -3.41 -9.14 15.02
CA THR A 115 -2.00 -9.42 14.73
C THR A 115 -1.37 -8.32 13.88
N ASP A 116 -2.09 -7.79 12.89
CA ASP A 116 -1.59 -6.72 12.01
C ASP A 116 -1.33 -5.44 12.81
N LEU A 117 -2.23 -5.12 13.74
CA LEU A 117 -2.09 -3.98 14.63
C LEU A 117 -0.86 -4.12 15.54
N GLN A 118 -0.63 -5.30 16.11
CA GLN A 118 0.53 -5.57 16.98
C GLN A 118 1.85 -5.54 16.21
N SER A 119 1.90 -6.15 15.02
CA SER A 119 3.08 -6.13 14.15
C SER A 119 3.47 -4.71 13.79
N MET A 120 2.49 -3.88 13.38
CA MET A 120 2.73 -2.48 13.04
C MET A 120 3.19 -1.64 14.24
N ALA A 121 2.56 -1.81 15.41
CA ALA A 121 2.96 -1.10 16.63
C ALA A 121 4.40 -1.46 17.03
N ARG A 122 4.77 -2.74 16.96
CA ARG A 122 6.12 -3.22 17.25
C ARG A 122 7.13 -2.70 16.22
N CYS A 123 6.79 -2.74 14.94
CA CYS A 123 7.64 -2.19 13.87
C CYS A 123 7.94 -0.71 14.12
N PHE A 124 6.92 0.10 14.41
CA PHE A 124 7.07 1.52 14.74
C PHE A 124 7.96 1.73 15.97
N ALA A 125 7.71 1.01 17.08
CA ALA A 125 8.47 1.17 18.32
C ALA A 125 9.96 0.75 18.20
N THR A 126 10.27 -0.21 17.33
CA THR A 126 11.62 -0.80 17.21
C THR A 126 12.46 -0.17 16.11
N SER A 127 11.87 0.60 15.21
CA SER A 127 12.60 1.21 14.11
C SER A 127 13.13 2.60 14.48
N LYS A 128 14.40 2.86 14.17
CA LYS A 128 14.98 4.21 14.23
C LYS A 128 14.58 4.95 12.94
N HIS A 129 13.37 5.52 12.90
CA HIS A 129 12.89 6.28 11.75
C HIS A 129 12.57 7.73 12.12
N SER A 130 12.74 8.63 11.15
CA SER A 130 12.29 10.03 11.25
C SER A 130 10.85 10.23 10.80
N LEU A 131 10.13 9.15 10.45
CA LEU A 131 8.75 9.24 10.00
C LEU A 131 7.80 9.46 11.18
N HIS A 132 6.83 10.36 11.00
CA HIS A 132 5.80 10.62 12.01
C HIS A 132 4.69 9.55 12.04
N SER A 133 4.62 8.69 11.03
CA SER A 133 3.65 7.60 10.93
C SER A 133 4.11 6.55 9.91
N PHE A 134 3.69 5.30 10.09
CA PHE A 134 3.72 4.28 9.04
C PHE A 134 2.38 4.11 8.34
N VAL A 135 2.44 3.75 7.08
CA VAL A 135 1.29 3.46 6.23
C VAL A 135 1.09 1.96 6.20
N MET A 136 -0.10 1.49 6.58
CA MET A 136 -0.54 0.14 6.31
C MET A 136 -1.53 0.15 5.15
N VAL A 137 -1.33 -0.76 4.20
CA VAL A 137 -2.25 -1.02 3.09
C VAL A 137 -2.70 -2.46 3.11
N ILE A 138 -4.02 -2.71 3.16
CA ILE A 138 -4.56 -4.06 3.03
C ILE A 138 -5.42 -4.12 1.78
N ILE A 139 -5.17 -5.15 0.96
CA ILE A 139 -5.91 -5.38 -0.29
C ILE A 139 -6.80 -6.62 -0.13
N GLY A 140 -8.11 -6.39 -0.14
CA GLY A 140 -9.13 -7.43 -0.20
C GLY A 140 -9.54 -7.75 -1.63
N THR A 141 -10.69 -8.40 -1.78
CA THR A 141 -11.13 -9.00 -3.06
C THR A 141 -12.25 -8.23 -3.78
N ALA A 142 -12.81 -7.17 -3.18
CA ALA A 142 -13.81 -6.33 -3.84
C ALA A 142 -13.25 -5.57 -5.07
N LYS A 143 -14.13 -4.87 -5.79
CA LYS A 143 -13.70 -3.92 -6.82
C LYS A 143 -13.01 -2.73 -6.18
N TRP A 144 -12.03 -2.17 -6.87
CA TRP A 144 -11.42 -0.90 -6.50
C TRP A 144 -12.46 0.25 -6.46
N PRO A 145 -12.35 1.22 -5.55
CA PRO A 145 -11.39 1.30 -4.43
C PRO A 145 -11.86 0.55 -3.16
N TYR A 146 -12.96 -0.20 -3.21
CA TYR A 146 -13.54 -0.85 -2.02
C TYR A 146 -12.72 -2.01 -1.47
N CYS A 147 -11.82 -2.59 -2.26
CA CYS A 147 -10.86 -3.58 -1.78
C CYS A 147 -9.73 -2.98 -0.94
N LEU A 148 -9.65 -1.66 -0.82
CA LEU A 148 -8.52 -0.99 -0.20
C LEU A 148 -8.83 -0.59 1.24
N TRP A 149 -8.01 -1.05 2.17
CA TRP A 149 -7.82 -0.41 3.47
C TRP A 149 -6.52 0.35 3.46
N VAL A 150 -6.54 1.60 3.95
CA VAL A 150 -5.32 2.39 4.21
C VAL A 150 -5.43 3.00 5.60
N SER A 151 -4.37 2.87 6.40
CA SER A 151 -4.30 3.52 7.71
C SER A 151 -2.91 4.07 8.02
N LEU A 152 -2.89 5.14 8.81
CA LEU A 152 -1.68 5.70 9.41
C LEU A 152 -1.52 5.15 10.82
N HIS A 153 -0.35 4.61 11.12
CA HIS A 153 0.03 4.04 12.40
C HIS A 153 1.07 4.94 13.05
N ARG A 154 0.77 5.38 14.27
CA ARG A 154 1.63 6.20 15.13
C ARG A 154 1.74 5.51 16.48
N GLU A 155 2.67 5.95 17.32
CA GLU A 155 2.95 5.35 18.62
C GLU A 155 1.69 4.98 19.44
N ASN A 156 0.71 5.89 19.50
CA ASN A 156 -0.50 5.71 20.31
C ASN A 156 -1.81 5.91 19.52
N SER A 157 -1.77 5.88 18.18
CA SER A 157 -2.99 6.09 17.39
C SER A 157 -2.94 5.43 16.02
N ILE A 158 -4.11 5.00 15.57
CA ILE A 158 -4.34 4.48 14.22
C ILE A 158 -5.43 5.32 13.59
N THR A 159 -5.14 5.90 12.43
CA THR A 159 -6.15 6.64 11.66
C THR A 159 -6.41 5.90 10.35
N ARG A 160 -7.62 5.37 10.18
CA ARG A 160 -8.08 4.90 8.87
C ARG A 160 -8.26 6.09 7.94
N LEU A 161 -7.69 5.99 6.74
CA LEU A 161 -7.85 6.96 5.69
C LEU A 161 -8.90 6.50 4.69
N TYR A 162 -9.59 7.47 4.09
CA TYR A 162 -10.63 7.24 3.11
C TYR A 162 -10.29 7.97 1.80
N PRO A 163 -10.63 7.40 0.64
CA PRO A 163 -10.50 8.10 -0.63
C PRO A 163 -11.19 9.47 -0.54
N THR A 164 -10.56 10.50 -1.12
CA THR A 164 -11.08 11.87 -1.03
C THR A 164 -12.45 12.00 -1.69
N LYS A 165 -13.32 12.89 -1.18
CA LYS A 165 -14.61 13.21 -1.81
C LYS A 165 -14.35 13.76 -3.22
N GLY A 166 -14.58 12.94 -4.24
CA GLY A 166 -14.20 13.21 -5.64
C GLY A 166 -13.57 12.00 -6.32
N ALA A 167 -12.86 11.13 -5.57
CA ALA A 167 -12.38 9.83 -6.04
C ALA A 167 -13.53 8.89 -6.47
N HIS A 168 -14.76 9.18 -6.06
CA HIS A 168 -15.97 8.42 -6.43
C HIS A 168 -16.72 8.96 -7.66
N ARG A 169 -16.44 10.18 -8.15
CA ARG A 169 -17.24 10.83 -9.21
C ARG A 169 -16.38 11.16 -10.43
N ASN A 170 -16.38 10.23 -11.39
CA ASN A 170 -16.33 10.47 -12.84
C ASN A 170 -15.63 11.75 -13.34
N HIS A 171 -14.29 11.76 -13.32
CA HIS A 171 -13.47 12.33 -14.41
C HIS A 171 -12.03 11.80 -14.30
N TRP A 172 -11.90 10.48 -14.43
CA TRP A 172 -10.61 9.82 -14.57
C TRP A 172 -10.18 9.94 -16.04
N LEU A 173 -9.43 10.99 -16.39
CA LEU A 173 -8.77 11.07 -17.69
C LEU A 173 -7.67 9.99 -17.76
N GLY A 174 -8.05 8.73 -18.06
CA GLY A 174 -7.11 7.62 -18.24
C GLY A 174 -7.57 6.20 -17.86
N VAL A 175 -8.82 5.94 -17.46
CA VAL A 175 -9.26 4.65 -16.85
C VAL A 175 -9.19 3.40 -17.74
N GLY A 176 -9.01 3.54 -19.06
CA GLY A 176 -9.06 2.40 -19.98
C GLY A 176 -8.03 1.30 -19.66
N TRP A 177 -6.86 1.69 -19.13
CA TRP A 177 -5.83 0.72 -18.79
C TRP A 177 -6.10 -0.05 -17.50
N PHE A 178 -6.83 0.56 -16.56
CA PHE A 178 -7.09 -0.01 -15.23
C PHE A 178 -8.07 -1.17 -15.32
N GLU A 179 -9.18 -0.96 -16.02
CA GLU A 179 -10.12 -2.03 -16.38
C GLU A 179 -9.42 -3.12 -17.20
N SER A 180 -8.57 -2.74 -18.17
CA SER A 180 -7.78 -3.69 -18.95
C SER A 180 -6.84 -4.54 -18.08
N LEU A 181 -6.22 -3.96 -17.04
CA LEU A 181 -5.36 -4.68 -16.10
C LEU A 181 -6.17 -5.70 -15.28
N LEU A 182 -7.34 -5.29 -14.77
CA LEU A 182 -8.25 -6.17 -14.03
C LEU A 182 -8.80 -7.31 -14.90
N ILE A 183 -9.16 -7.02 -16.16
CA ILE A 183 -9.65 -8.00 -17.13
C ILE A 183 -8.53 -8.98 -17.49
N LYS A 184 -7.32 -8.49 -17.81
CA LYS A 184 -6.17 -9.33 -18.17
C LYS A 184 -5.82 -10.29 -17.02
N LYS A 185 -5.87 -9.82 -15.76
CA LYS A 185 -5.66 -10.67 -14.58
C LYS A 185 -6.72 -11.77 -14.44
N LYS A 186 -8.00 -11.43 -14.61
CA LYS A 186 -9.09 -12.43 -14.56
C LYS A 186 -8.92 -13.49 -15.65
N ASN A 187 -8.48 -13.10 -16.84
CA ASN A 187 -8.28 -14.02 -17.97
C ASN A 187 -7.04 -14.90 -17.79
N SER A 188 -5.91 -14.36 -17.32
CA SER A 188 -4.69 -15.17 -17.10
C SER A 188 -4.84 -16.21 -16.00
N ARG A 189 -5.72 -15.98 -15.01
CA ARG A 189 -6.00 -16.95 -13.93
C ARG A 189 -7.04 -18.01 -14.30
N LYS A 190 -7.84 -17.78 -15.35
CA LYS A 190 -8.77 -18.77 -15.93
C LYS A 190 -8.09 -19.72 -16.93
N SER A 191 -7.01 -19.30 -17.58
CA SER A 191 -6.26 -20.15 -18.52
C SER A 191 -5.32 -21.15 -17.85
N ASN A 192 -5.05 -20.97 -16.55
CA ASN A 192 -4.16 -21.83 -15.75
C ASN A 192 -4.92 -22.71 -14.74
N SER A 193 -6.21 -22.97 -14.98
CA SER A 193 -7.08 -23.86 -14.21
C SER A 193 -7.77 -24.84 -15.13
#